data_AF-A0A519S981-F1
#
_entry.id   AF-A0A519S981-F1
#
_cell.length_a   1.000
_cell.length_b   1.000
_cell.length_c   1.000
_cell.angle_alpha   90.00
_cell.angle_beta   90.00
_cell.angle_gamma   90.00
#
_symmetry.space_group_name_H-M   'P 1'
#
loop_
_entity.id
_entity.type
_entity.pdbx_description
1 polymer ?
#
loop_
_entity_poly.entity_id
_entity_poly.type
_entity_poly.pdbx_seq_one_letter_code
_entity_poly.pdbx_strand_id
1 'polypeptide(L)'
;MVTVYSLSALLVAYLFGSIPTAVWLGQAFYGVDVREYGSGNAGATNTFRVLGKKAGIAVMIIDIAKGYTATNLAYLIGMSVTGPQNSVIFVNYQLALGVTAVMGHLFPVFAGFRGGKGVATLFGMILAVNFEASMLCVLVFVVVLLITKYVSLSSICAGFTFPLSVVFLFQVSIKSEVLYGKLFLTASFAGVLLFNSCSTVPLTGRSRLSLVDDSSLQQQAAIGYQQLLSDPQTKVVSSNNSNAAMVKRVGQKIAAAVTQYMNQNGFGEQIKNYKWEYNLIESKEINAWCMPGGKIAVYTGILPVTKDEAGLATVMGHEVAHAIAQHSAERASQMQAAQVGGALVGAASSNSKYADYINQAYGIGGQLTILKYGRNQELEADKMGLSFMAMAGYNPSTAVGFWERMAQASSGSQKPPAFLSTHPTDQSRIAQIQRDLPEAMKYYKK
;
A
#
# COMPACT_ATOMS: atom_id res chain seq x y z
N MET A 1 19.33 34.56 11.78
CA MET A 1 19.10 34.43 13.24
C MET A 1 17.60 34.47 13.48
N VAL A 2 17.05 33.54 14.26
CA VAL A 2 15.63 33.57 14.65
C VAL A 2 15.44 34.72 15.62
N THR A 3 14.66 35.72 15.24
CA THR A 3 14.38 36.88 16.10
C THR A 3 13.02 36.73 16.78
N VAL A 4 12.81 37.47 17.88
CA VAL A 4 11.49 37.55 18.54
C VAL A 4 10.42 38.03 17.56
N TYR A 5 10.77 38.96 16.66
CA TYR A 5 9.87 39.43 15.60
C TYR A 5 9.51 38.31 14.61
N SER A 6 10.47 37.47 14.23
CA SER A 6 10.23 36.32 13.34
C SER A 6 9.29 35.29 13.98
N LEU A 7 9.49 34.97 15.27
CA LEU A 7 8.61 34.05 16.01
C LEU A 7 7.21 34.62 16.22
N SER A 8 7.12 35.90 16.55
CA SER A 8 5.84 36.59 16.72
C SER A 8 5.06 36.63 15.40
N ALA A 9 5.74 36.90 14.28
CA ALA A 9 5.11 36.90 12.97
C ALA A 9 4.60 35.51 12.56
N LEU A 10 5.34 34.44 12.86
CA LEU A 10 4.89 33.05 12.64
C LEU A 10 3.67 32.70 13.49
N LEU A 11 3.67 33.07 14.78
CA LEU A 11 2.53 32.87 15.66
C LEU A 11 1.29 33.60 15.12
N VAL A 12 1.45 34.88 14.74
CA VAL A 12 0.37 35.69 14.17
C VAL A 12 -0.13 35.06 12.86
N ALA A 13 0.76 34.64 11.95
CA ALA A 13 0.38 33.98 10.71
C ALA A 13 -0.42 32.68 10.96
N TYR A 14 -0.02 31.88 11.95
CA TYR A 14 -0.74 30.66 12.34
C TYR A 14 -2.14 30.98 12.88
N LEU A 15 -2.27 31.98 13.75
CA LEU A 15 -3.55 32.41 14.32
C LEU A 15 -4.49 32.97 13.25
N PHE A 16 -3.98 33.79 12.31
CA PHE A 16 -4.76 34.25 11.15
C PHE A 16 -5.21 33.10 10.27
N GLY A 17 -4.32 32.15 9.97
CA GLY A 17 -4.66 30.94 9.23
C GLY A 17 -5.72 30.09 9.93
N SER A 18 -5.68 30.05 11.27
CA SER A 18 -6.56 29.27 12.14
C SER A 18 -7.99 29.78 12.24
N ILE A 19 -8.31 30.94 11.65
CA ILE A 19 -9.68 31.46 11.60
C ILE A 19 -10.56 30.44 10.84
N PRO A 20 -11.53 29.78 11.51
CA PRO A 20 -12.28 28.67 10.94
C PRO A 20 -13.54 29.19 10.24
N THR A 21 -13.33 29.96 9.16
CA THR A 21 -14.38 30.73 8.47
C THR A 21 -15.64 29.91 8.18
N ALA A 22 -15.48 28.69 7.67
CA ALA A 22 -16.60 27.83 7.30
C ALA A 22 -17.48 27.42 8.50
N VAL A 23 -16.84 27.18 9.65
CA VAL A 23 -17.52 26.79 10.90
C VAL A 23 -18.22 28.01 11.50
N TRP A 24 -17.51 29.12 11.68
CA TRP A 24 -18.07 30.33 12.28
C TRP A 24 -19.20 30.93 11.42
N LEU A 25 -19.01 31.00 10.10
CA LEU A 25 -20.05 31.51 9.20
C LEU A 25 -21.27 30.58 9.17
N GLY A 26 -21.05 29.27 9.13
CA GLY A 26 -22.15 28.29 9.15
C GLY A 26 -22.96 28.36 10.45
N GLN A 27 -22.29 28.41 11.60
CA GLN A 27 -22.96 28.48 12.89
C GLN A 27 -23.67 29.83 13.10
N ALA A 28 -23.02 30.95 12.78
CA ALA A 28 -23.56 32.27 13.06
C ALA A 28 -24.74 32.65 12.15
N PHE A 29 -24.70 32.29 10.87
CA PHE A 29 -25.70 32.75 9.89
C PHE A 29 -26.69 31.66 9.47
N TYR A 30 -26.35 30.38 9.67
CA TYR A 30 -27.16 29.25 9.23
C TYR A 30 -27.50 28.27 10.35
N GLY A 31 -26.96 28.44 11.56
CA GLY A 31 -27.18 27.53 12.69
C GLY A 31 -26.61 26.12 12.46
N VAL A 32 -25.68 25.97 11.52
CA VAL A 32 -25.18 24.66 11.06
C VAL A 32 -23.66 24.62 11.15
N ASP A 33 -23.11 23.61 11.83
CA ASP A 33 -21.69 23.28 11.70
C ASP A 33 -21.49 22.47 10.41
N VAL A 34 -20.86 23.09 9.41
CA VAL A 34 -20.62 22.45 8.10
C VAL A 34 -19.81 21.14 8.18
N ARG A 35 -19.09 20.89 9.27
CA ARG A 35 -18.31 19.66 9.47
C ARG A 35 -19.18 18.44 9.76
N GLU A 36 -20.42 18.65 10.16
CA GLU A 36 -21.37 17.56 10.43
C GLU A 36 -22.13 17.14 9.16
N TYR A 37 -21.94 17.86 8.06
CA TYR A 37 -22.68 17.67 6.81
C TYR A 37 -21.77 17.57 5.58
N GLY A 38 -22.30 16.98 4.51
CA GLY A 38 -21.61 16.86 3.23
C GLY A 38 -20.36 15.99 3.31
N SER A 39 -19.19 16.58 3.03
CA SER A 39 -17.88 15.89 3.07
C SER A 39 -17.19 15.96 4.43
N GLY A 40 -17.80 16.63 5.42
CA GLY A 40 -17.24 16.82 6.77
C GLY A 40 -16.03 17.76 6.88
N ASN A 41 -15.57 18.36 5.78
CA ASN A 41 -14.43 19.28 5.78
C ASN A 41 -14.85 20.72 6.09
N ALA A 42 -14.05 21.45 6.87
CA ALA A 42 -14.28 22.85 7.24
C ALA A 42 -13.77 23.85 6.17
N GLY A 43 -14.17 23.69 4.91
CA GLY A 43 -13.69 24.52 3.80
C GLY A 43 -14.75 24.95 2.79
N ALA A 44 -14.37 25.83 1.86
CA ALA A 44 -15.26 26.41 0.87
C ALA A 44 -16.05 25.37 0.05
N THR A 45 -15.40 24.33 -0.49
CA THR A 45 -16.07 23.30 -1.30
C THR A 45 -17.19 22.59 -0.55
N ASN A 46 -17.00 22.32 0.75
CA ASN A 46 -18.06 21.72 1.55
C ASN A 46 -19.17 22.71 1.84
N THR A 47 -18.80 23.96 2.12
CA THR A 47 -19.75 25.06 2.32
C THR A 47 -20.62 25.29 1.09
N PHE A 48 -20.06 25.23 -0.12
CA PHE A 48 -20.82 25.27 -1.38
C PHE A 48 -21.89 24.19 -1.46
N ARG A 49 -21.58 22.98 -0.98
CA ARG A 49 -22.49 21.83 -0.99
C ARG A 49 -23.58 21.95 0.09
N VAL A 50 -23.22 22.41 1.28
CA VAL A 50 -24.10 22.41 2.47
C VAL A 50 -24.94 23.69 2.57
N LEU A 51 -24.32 24.85 2.40
CA LEU A 51 -24.93 26.17 2.63
C LEU A 51 -25.16 26.97 1.33
N GLY A 52 -24.73 26.42 0.19
CA GLY A 52 -24.96 27.01 -1.14
C GLY A 52 -23.93 28.05 -1.56
N LYS A 53 -24.16 28.63 -2.75
CA LYS A 53 -23.19 29.45 -3.49
C LYS A 53 -22.73 30.71 -2.74
N LYS A 54 -23.65 31.42 -2.05
CA LYS A 54 -23.33 32.67 -1.35
C LYS A 54 -22.34 32.43 -0.20
N ALA A 55 -22.66 31.48 0.68
CA ALA A 55 -21.80 31.10 1.79
C ALA A 55 -20.47 30.51 1.30
N GLY A 56 -20.49 29.63 0.29
CA GLY A 56 -19.28 29.05 -0.29
C GLY A 56 -18.31 30.08 -0.86
N ILE A 57 -18.82 31.10 -1.57
CA ILE A 57 -17.99 32.21 -2.09
C ILE A 57 -17.39 33.03 -0.95
N ALA A 58 -18.19 33.39 0.06
CA ALA A 58 -17.71 34.16 1.21
C ALA A 58 -16.57 33.43 1.96
N VAL A 59 -16.75 32.13 2.24
CA VAL A 59 -15.71 31.30 2.86
C VAL A 59 -14.45 31.25 1.99
N MET A 60 -14.61 31.04 0.68
CA MET A 60 -13.49 30.99 -0.25
C MET A 60 -12.68 32.29 -0.25
N ILE A 61 -13.34 33.45 -0.34
CA ILE A 61 -12.68 34.76 -0.36
C ILE A 61 -11.90 35.00 0.93
N ILE A 62 -12.49 34.72 2.09
CA ILE A 62 -11.83 34.91 3.39
C ILE A 62 -10.66 33.92 3.54
N ASP A 63 -10.83 32.67 3.10
CA ASP A 63 -9.76 31.68 3.16
C ASP A 63 -8.59 32.01 2.22
N ILE A 64 -8.84 32.66 1.08
CA ILE A 64 -7.79 33.23 0.21
C ILE A 64 -7.14 34.43 0.91
N ALA A 65 -7.95 35.35 1.42
CA ALA A 65 -7.48 36.58 2.05
C ALA A 65 -6.57 36.30 3.26
N LYS A 66 -6.90 35.32 4.10
CA LYS A 66 -6.05 34.97 5.25
C LYS A 66 -4.69 34.41 4.84
N GLY A 67 -4.63 33.65 3.74
CA GLY A 67 -3.36 33.19 3.17
C GLY A 67 -2.52 34.35 2.63
N TYR A 68 -3.14 35.21 1.81
CA TYR A 68 -2.50 36.37 1.20
C TYR A 68 -1.96 37.36 2.25
N THR A 69 -2.79 37.71 3.23
CA THR A 69 -2.44 38.65 4.30
C THR A 69 -1.35 38.10 5.22
N ALA A 70 -1.44 36.83 5.62
CA ALA A 70 -0.41 36.21 6.44
C ALA A 70 0.94 36.15 5.72
N THR A 71 0.97 35.80 4.44
CA THR A 71 2.19 35.85 3.62
C THR A 71 2.78 37.26 3.55
N ASN A 72 1.93 38.28 3.42
CA ASN A 72 2.36 39.68 3.36
C ASN A 72 2.69 40.32 4.71
N LEU A 73 2.55 39.60 5.84
CA LEU A 73 3.12 40.06 7.12
C LEU A 73 4.64 40.28 7.02
N ALA A 74 5.31 39.68 6.03
CA ALA A 74 6.72 39.94 5.72
C ALA A 74 7.02 41.43 5.50
N TYR A 75 6.09 42.21 4.93
CA TYR A 75 6.26 43.65 4.73
C TYR A 75 6.24 44.46 6.04
N LEU A 76 5.66 43.91 7.11
CA LEU A 76 5.60 44.55 8.43
C LEU A 76 6.85 44.23 9.28
N ILE A 77 7.65 43.25 8.86
CA ILE A 77 8.92 42.93 9.49
C ILE A 77 9.97 43.89 8.89
N GLY A 78 10.78 44.52 9.75
CA GLY A 78 11.77 45.49 9.31
C GLY A 78 12.74 44.93 8.26
N MET A 79 13.12 45.74 7.27
CA MET A 79 14.04 45.35 6.19
C MET A 79 15.41 44.88 6.68
N SER A 80 15.82 45.26 7.90
CA SER A 80 17.02 44.73 8.55
C SER A 80 16.96 43.22 8.83
N VAL A 81 15.76 42.64 8.88
CA VAL A 81 15.50 41.22 9.15
C VAL A 81 15.12 40.47 7.88
N THR A 82 14.26 41.06 7.02
CA THR A 82 13.78 40.41 5.79
C THR A 82 14.65 40.68 4.57
N GLY A 83 15.54 41.67 4.63
CA GLY A 83 16.23 42.20 3.45
C GLY A 83 15.31 43.00 2.54
N PRO A 84 15.84 43.47 1.39
CA PRO A 84 15.07 44.17 0.37
C PRO A 84 13.91 43.33 -0.18
N GLN A 85 12.87 44.00 -0.65
CA GLN A 85 11.79 43.35 -1.38
C GLN A 85 12.35 42.55 -2.56
N ASN A 86 11.74 41.41 -2.88
CA ASN A 86 12.18 40.48 -3.92
C ASN A 86 13.57 39.85 -3.70
N SER A 87 14.19 40.06 -2.53
CA SER A 87 15.38 39.29 -2.15
C SER A 87 15.01 37.85 -1.76
N VAL A 88 15.98 36.95 -1.87
CA VAL A 88 15.80 35.54 -1.46
C VAL A 88 15.35 35.43 0.00
N ILE A 89 15.90 36.29 0.89
CA ILE A 89 15.55 36.30 2.31
C ILE A 89 14.09 36.73 2.49
N PHE A 90 13.66 37.78 1.79
CA PHE A 90 12.29 38.29 1.87
C PHE A 90 11.27 37.24 1.42
N VAL A 91 11.52 36.60 0.27
CA VAL A 91 10.64 35.55 -0.25
C VAL A 91 10.61 34.33 0.66
N ASN A 92 11.74 33.96 1.29
CA ASN A 92 11.74 32.89 2.29
C ASN A 92 10.84 33.21 3.50
N TYR A 93 10.80 34.48 3.94
CA TYR A 93 9.87 34.92 4.98
C TYR A 93 8.42 34.84 4.52
N GLN A 94 8.10 35.33 3.32
CA GLN A 94 6.75 35.20 2.74
C GLN A 94 6.30 33.74 2.68
N LEU A 95 7.16 32.85 2.18
CA LEU A 95 6.87 31.43 2.11
C LEU A 95 6.66 30.81 3.49
N ALA A 96 7.53 31.12 4.47
CA ALA A 96 7.40 30.60 5.83
C ALA A 96 6.10 31.05 6.50
N LEU A 97 5.74 32.33 6.38
CA LEU A 97 4.50 32.87 6.93
C LEU A 97 3.26 32.29 6.23
N GLY A 98 3.30 32.16 4.90
CA GLY A 98 2.23 31.55 4.12
C GLY A 98 1.99 30.08 4.48
N VAL A 99 3.05 29.27 4.54
CA VAL A 99 2.96 27.85 4.96
C VAL A 99 2.39 27.76 6.37
N THR A 100 2.82 28.65 7.27
CA THR A 100 2.32 28.69 8.65
C THR A 100 0.82 29.02 8.72
N ALA A 101 0.32 29.91 7.86
CA ALA A 101 -1.11 30.17 7.74
C ALA A 101 -1.89 28.99 7.15
N VAL A 102 -1.32 28.27 6.16
CA VAL A 102 -1.91 27.03 5.64
C VAL A 102 -2.00 25.96 6.74
N MET A 103 -0.96 25.82 7.57
CA MET A 103 -0.98 24.94 8.74
C MET A 103 -2.05 25.33 9.75
N GLY A 104 -2.24 26.64 10.00
CA GLY A 104 -3.35 27.15 10.79
C GLY A 104 -4.71 26.76 10.20
N HIS A 105 -4.88 26.85 8.87
CA HIS A 105 -6.13 26.44 8.22
C HIS A 105 -6.41 24.93 8.33
N LEU A 106 -5.36 24.10 8.24
CA LEU A 106 -5.44 22.64 8.35
C LEU A 106 -5.75 22.20 9.79
N PHE A 107 -5.10 22.85 10.75
CA PHE A 107 -5.18 22.55 12.18
C PHE A 107 -5.56 23.81 12.97
N PRO A 108 -6.79 24.32 12.81
CA PRO A 108 -7.22 25.57 13.43
C PRO A 108 -7.40 25.39 14.93
N VAL A 109 -6.62 26.15 15.71
CA VAL A 109 -6.71 26.12 17.18
C VAL A 109 -8.12 26.48 17.68
N PHE A 110 -8.82 27.37 16.97
CA PHE A 110 -10.17 27.83 17.33
C PHE A 110 -11.29 26.85 16.99
N ALA A 111 -11.00 25.75 16.29
CA ALA A 111 -12.01 24.76 15.90
C ALA A 111 -11.58 23.33 16.24
N GLY A 112 -10.84 23.16 17.35
CA GLY A 112 -10.43 21.84 17.86
C GLY A 112 -9.48 21.11 16.89
N PHE A 113 -8.67 21.86 16.14
CA PHE A 113 -7.73 21.34 15.15
C PHE A 113 -8.38 20.53 14.00
N ARG A 114 -9.68 20.71 13.76
CA ARG A 114 -10.43 20.08 12.66
C ARG A 114 -10.70 21.11 11.55
N GLY A 115 -9.73 21.28 10.66
CA GLY A 115 -9.74 22.29 9.60
C GLY A 115 -10.19 21.82 8.22
N GLY A 116 -9.89 22.63 7.22
CA GLY A 116 -10.13 22.34 5.80
C GLY A 116 -8.86 21.85 5.09
N LYS A 117 -8.95 21.59 3.77
CA LYS A 117 -7.83 21.07 2.97
C LYS A 117 -6.77 22.11 2.56
N GLY A 118 -6.96 23.39 2.90
CA GLY A 118 -5.96 24.44 2.69
C GLY A 118 -5.83 24.99 1.26
N VAL A 119 -6.55 24.48 0.26
CA VAL A 119 -6.38 24.88 -1.16
C VAL A 119 -6.56 26.39 -1.38
N ALA A 120 -7.64 26.99 -0.84
CA ALA A 120 -7.90 28.42 -0.98
C ALA A 120 -6.85 29.27 -0.25
N THR A 121 -6.42 28.85 0.93
CA THR A 121 -5.38 29.53 1.71
C THR A 121 -4.01 29.43 1.05
N LEU A 122 -3.68 28.27 0.49
CA LEU A 122 -2.48 28.07 -0.32
C LEU A 122 -2.52 28.95 -1.58
N PHE A 123 -3.68 29.07 -2.23
CA PHE A 123 -3.85 29.98 -3.36
C PHE A 123 -3.57 31.44 -2.95
N GLY A 124 -4.09 31.87 -1.80
CA GLY A 124 -3.78 33.20 -1.25
C GLY A 124 -2.30 33.44 -1.00
N MET A 125 -1.60 32.43 -0.46
CA MET A 125 -0.15 32.47 -0.27
C MET A 125 0.59 32.62 -1.61
N ILE A 126 0.30 31.79 -2.61
CA ILE A 126 1.02 31.87 -3.89
C ILE A 126 0.69 33.15 -4.67
N LEU A 127 -0.52 33.70 -4.49
CA LEU A 127 -0.92 35.00 -5.04
C LEU A 127 -0.08 36.15 -4.45
N ALA A 128 0.30 36.06 -3.17
CA ALA A 128 1.15 37.03 -2.51
C ALA A 128 2.64 36.89 -2.88
N VAL A 129 3.09 35.67 -3.21
CA VAL A 129 4.48 35.41 -3.60
C VAL A 129 4.72 35.75 -5.07
N ASN A 130 3.88 35.23 -5.98
CA ASN A 130 4.07 35.39 -7.41
C ASN A 130 2.72 35.50 -8.13
N PHE A 131 2.33 36.74 -8.43
CA PHE A 131 1.03 37.05 -9.03
C PHE A 131 0.85 36.40 -10.40
N GLU A 132 1.84 36.50 -11.29
CA GLU A 132 1.75 35.99 -12.67
C GLU A 132 1.56 34.47 -12.70
N ALA A 133 2.39 33.74 -11.95
CA ALA A 133 2.27 32.28 -11.82
C ALA A 133 0.93 31.87 -11.21
N SER A 134 0.42 32.63 -10.23
CA SER A 134 -0.88 32.35 -9.60
C SER A 134 -2.06 32.54 -10.57
N MET A 135 -2.00 33.52 -11.48
CA MET A 135 -3.06 33.73 -12.48
C MET A 135 -3.11 32.61 -13.50
N LEU A 136 -1.95 32.05 -13.89
CA LEU A 136 -1.91 30.85 -14.72
C LEU A 136 -2.56 29.65 -14.02
N CYS A 137 -2.37 29.52 -12.70
CA CYS A 137 -3.04 28.49 -11.92
C CYS A 137 -4.56 28.64 -11.92
N VAL A 138 -5.08 29.88 -11.86
CA VAL A 138 -6.52 30.16 -11.99
C VAL A 138 -7.02 29.75 -13.37
N LEU A 139 -6.28 30.10 -14.43
CA LEU A 139 -6.64 29.72 -15.80
C LEU A 139 -6.74 28.20 -15.93
N VAL A 140 -5.71 27.47 -15.51
CA VAL A 140 -5.72 25.99 -15.54
C VAL A 140 -6.84 25.42 -14.70
N PHE A 141 -7.05 25.94 -13.49
CA PHE A 141 -8.14 25.53 -12.61
C PHE A 141 -9.50 25.66 -13.31
N VAL A 142 -9.79 26.83 -13.89
CA VAL A 142 -11.07 27.13 -14.56
C VAL A 142 -11.24 26.25 -15.79
N VAL A 143 -10.22 26.11 -16.65
CA VAL A 143 -10.29 25.26 -17.85
C VAL A 143 -10.58 23.81 -17.47
N VAL A 144 -9.82 23.24 -16.53
CA VAL A 144 -10.04 21.86 -16.06
C VAL A 144 -11.40 21.71 -15.39
N LEU A 145 -11.86 22.72 -14.63
CA LEU A 145 -13.16 22.68 -13.98
C LEU A 145 -14.31 22.70 -15.01
N LEU A 146 -14.19 23.53 -16.04
CA LEU A 146 -15.21 23.64 -17.09
C LEU A 146 -15.33 22.34 -17.89
N ILE A 147 -14.21 21.68 -18.18
CA ILE A 147 -14.14 20.41 -18.91
C ILE A 147 -14.63 19.24 -18.05
N THR A 148 -14.10 19.10 -16.83
CA THR A 148 -14.26 17.88 -16.03
C THR A 148 -15.38 17.95 -15.00
N LYS A 149 -15.80 19.17 -14.61
CA LYS A 149 -16.74 19.44 -13.50
C LYS A 149 -16.26 18.96 -12.13
N TYR A 150 -14.99 18.54 -11.98
CA TYR A 150 -14.40 18.08 -10.73
C TYR A 150 -13.46 19.11 -10.10
N VAL A 151 -13.89 19.74 -9.01
CA VAL A 151 -13.09 20.76 -8.27
C VAL A 151 -11.76 20.20 -7.78
N SER A 152 -11.71 18.96 -7.29
CA SER A 152 -10.49 18.35 -6.78
C SER A 152 -9.44 18.16 -7.87
N LEU A 153 -9.83 17.69 -9.06
CA LEU A 153 -8.92 17.52 -10.18
C LEU A 153 -8.37 18.87 -10.64
N SER A 154 -9.24 19.89 -10.75
CA SER A 154 -8.83 21.26 -11.07
C SER A 154 -7.81 21.81 -10.08
N SER A 155 -8.02 21.61 -8.77
CA SER A 155 -7.07 22.05 -7.73
C SER A 155 -5.73 21.33 -7.82
N ILE A 156 -5.72 20.02 -8.13
CA ILE A 156 -4.49 19.25 -8.31
C ILE A 156 -3.71 19.78 -9.52
N CYS A 157 -4.38 19.91 -10.68
CA CYS A 157 -3.76 20.44 -11.89
C CYS A 157 -3.16 21.83 -11.64
N ALA A 158 -3.92 22.74 -11.03
CA ALA A 158 -3.45 24.08 -10.67
C ALA A 158 -2.26 24.06 -9.69
N GLY A 159 -2.28 23.14 -8.71
CA GLY A 159 -1.19 22.95 -7.77
C GLY A 159 0.13 22.54 -8.43
N PHE A 160 0.08 21.73 -9.50
CA PHE A 160 1.26 21.42 -10.33
C PHE A 160 1.63 22.53 -11.31
N THR A 161 0.66 23.34 -11.76
CA THR A 161 0.92 24.49 -12.65
C THR A 161 1.87 25.51 -12.01
N PHE A 162 1.69 25.84 -10.73
CA PHE A 162 2.51 26.85 -10.05
C PHE A 162 4.03 26.54 -10.13
N PRO A 163 4.53 25.41 -9.60
CA PRO A 163 5.96 25.11 -9.65
C PRO A 163 6.48 24.93 -11.08
N LEU A 164 5.68 24.36 -12.00
CA LEU A 164 6.07 24.26 -13.41
C LEU A 164 6.25 25.65 -14.05
N SER A 165 5.33 26.57 -13.76
CA SER A 165 5.38 27.92 -14.30
C SER A 165 6.57 28.73 -13.80
N VAL A 166 6.87 28.65 -12.50
CA VAL A 166 8.01 29.33 -11.88
C VAL A 166 9.34 28.75 -12.39
N VAL A 167 9.43 27.43 -12.56
CA VAL A 167 10.68 26.76 -12.98
C VAL A 167 10.93 26.89 -14.48
N PHE A 168 9.89 26.77 -15.33
CA PHE A 168 10.07 26.61 -16.77
C PHE A 168 9.52 27.75 -17.62
N LEU A 169 8.50 28.48 -17.17
CA LEU A 169 7.82 29.49 -18.00
C LEU A 169 8.30 30.92 -17.72
N PHE A 170 8.27 31.35 -16.46
CA PHE A 170 8.52 32.73 -16.09
C PHE A 170 9.99 33.05 -15.80
N GLN A 171 10.90 32.06 -15.88
CA GLN A 171 12.33 32.18 -15.58
C GLN A 171 12.63 33.09 -14.37
N VAL A 172 11.90 32.86 -13.27
CA VAL A 172 11.92 33.74 -12.11
C VAL A 172 13.34 33.87 -11.57
N SER A 173 13.81 35.10 -11.43
CA SER A 173 15.20 35.38 -11.02
C SER A 173 15.47 35.05 -9.54
N ILE A 174 14.41 34.89 -8.73
CA ILE A 174 14.51 34.59 -7.30
C ILE A 174 14.72 33.08 -7.10
N LYS A 175 15.94 32.71 -6.66
CA LYS A 175 16.36 31.31 -6.49
C LYS A 175 15.48 30.49 -5.55
N SER A 176 14.90 31.10 -4.51
CA SER A 176 14.06 30.39 -3.54
C SER A 176 12.79 29.86 -4.20
N GLU A 177 12.09 30.66 -5.00
CA GLU A 177 10.85 30.22 -5.70
C GLU A 177 11.12 29.00 -6.59
N VAL A 178 12.21 29.03 -7.36
CA VAL A 178 12.63 27.93 -8.23
C VAL A 178 13.01 26.69 -7.40
N LEU A 179 13.72 26.86 -6.29
CA LEU A 179 14.13 25.76 -5.42
C LEU A 179 12.92 25.06 -4.77
N TYR A 180 12.00 25.82 -4.17
CA TYR A 180 10.79 25.27 -3.56
C TYR A 180 9.87 24.63 -4.62
N GLY A 181 9.79 25.22 -5.82
CA GLY A 181 9.07 24.61 -6.94
C GLY A 181 9.64 23.25 -7.34
N LYS A 182 10.98 23.14 -7.47
CA LYS A 182 11.65 21.86 -7.74
C LYS A 182 11.41 20.83 -6.63
N LEU A 183 11.56 21.22 -5.36
CA LEU A 183 11.33 20.34 -4.21
C LEU A 183 9.90 19.78 -4.20
N PHE A 184 8.89 20.62 -4.48
CA PHE A 184 7.50 20.19 -4.56
C PHE A 184 7.29 19.15 -5.67
N LEU A 185 7.86 19.36 -6.86
CA LEU A 185 7.77 18.42 -7.98
C LEU A 185 8.43 17.08 -7.64
N THR A 186 9.63 17.10 -7.04
CA THR A 186 10.34 15.89 -6.62
C THR A 186 9.57 15.13 -5.53
N ALA A 187 9.07 15.82 -4.50
CA ALA A 187 8.29 15.20 -3.43
C ALA A 187 6.97 14.59 -3.94
N SER A 188 6.29 15.28 -4.86
CA SER A 188 5.06 14.78 -5.48
C SER A 188 5.31 13.53 -6.33
N PHE A 189 6.39 13.53 -7.11
CA PHE A 189 6.79 12.35 -7.90
C PHE A 189 7.14 11.16 -7.00
N ALA A 190 7.91 11.39 -5.92
CA ALA A 190 8.20 10.36 -4.92
C ALA A 190 6.92 9.82 -4.26
N GLY A 191 5.96 10.69 -3.93
CA GLY A 191 4.66 10.30 -3.39
C GLY A 191 3.88 9.37 -4.32
N VAL A 192 3.80 9.69 -5.62
CA VAL A 192 3.12 8.85 -6.62
C VAL A 192 3.74 7.46 -6.73
N LEU A 193 5.07 7.36 -6.65
CA LEU A 193 5.77 6.06 -6.64
C LEU A 193 5.43 5.23 -5.40
N LEU A 194 5.34 5.87 -4.22
CA LEU A 194 5.02 5.18 -2.97
C LEU A 194 3.57 4.67 -2.93
N PHE A 195 2.60 5.40 -3.50
CA PHE A 195 1.19 4.99 -3.53
C PHE A 195 0.91 3.74 -4.40
N ASN A 196 1.71 3.52 -5.46
CA ASN A 196 1.56 2.34 -6.33
C ASN A 196 2.32 1.10 -5.81
N SER A 197 2.98 1.20 -4.66
CA SER A 197 3.85 0.15 -4.13
C SER A 197 3.15 -0.77 -3.11
N CYS A 198 1.83 -0.63 -2.90
CA CYS A 198 1.08 -1.44 -1.95
C CYS A 198 -0.09 -2.17 -2.63
N SER A 199 -0.35 -3.41 -2.21
CA SER A 199 -1.49 -4.22 -2.64
C SER A 199 -2.23 -4.81 -1.43
N THR A 200 -3.47 -5.25 -1.61
CA THR A 200 -4.28 -5.86 -0.53
C THR A 200 -4.31 -7.38 -0.68
N VAL A 201 -4.06 -8.09 0.42
CA VAL A 201 -4.15 -9.55 0.48
C VAL A 201 -5.63 -9.97 0.50
N PRO A 202 -6.06 -10.88 -0.41
CA PRO A 202 -7.41 -11.41 -0.41
C PRO A 202 -7.76 -12.10 0.92
N LEU A 203 -9.04 -12.06 1.32
CA LEU A 203 -9.57 -12.64 2.57
C LEU A 203 -9.14 -11.94 3.86
N THR A 204 -7.88 -11.56 4.03
CA THR A 204 -7.41 -10.92 5.28
C THR A 204 -7.47 -9.40 5.24
N GLY A 205 -7.46 -8.78 4.05
CA GLY A 205 -7.46 -7.32 3.89
C GLY A 205 -6.14 -6.65 4.28
N ARG A 206 -5.08 -7.43 4.54
CA ARG A 206 -3.77 -6.91 4.93
C ARG A 206 -3.11 -6.15 3.76
N SER A 207 -2.55 -4.98 4.03
CA SER A 207 -1.69 -4.30 3.07
C SER A 207 -0.33 -5.00 2.97
N ARG A 208 0.14 -5.26 1.75
CA ARG A 208 1.46 -5.83 1.44
C ARG A 208 2.25 -4.90 0.54
N LEU A 209 3.58 -4.94 0.65
CA LEU A 209 4.49 -4.27 -0.28
C LEU A 209 4.51 -5.02 -1.62
N SER A 210 4.39 -4.28 -2.72
CA SER A 210 4.25 -4.79 -4.09
C SER A 210 5.14 -3.98 -5.05
N LEU A 211 6.47 -4.11 -4.88
CA LEU A 211 7.46 -3.50 -5.78
C LEU A 211 7.81 -4.41 -6.96
N VAL A 212 7.59 -5.71 -6.79
CA VAL A 212 7.88 -6.73 -7.78
C VAL A 212 6.61 -7.09 -8.54
N ASP A 213 6.73 -7.21 -9.86
CA ASP A 213 5.65 -7.65 -10.72
C ASP A 213 5.36 -9.14 -10.55
N ASP A 214 4.11 -9.45 -10.19
CA ASP A 214 3.65 -10.81 -9.93
C ASP A 214 3.68 -11.67 -11.21
N SER A 215 3.49 -11.09 -12.40
CA SER A 215 3.44 -11.86 -13.66
C SER A 215 4.83 -12.38 -14.05
N SER A 216 5.87 -11.57 -13.85
CA SER A 216 7.27 -11.96 -14.03
C SER A 216 7.66 -13.11 -13.10
N LEU A 217 7.21 -13.08 -11.84
CA LEU A 217 7.43 -14.17 -10.88
C LEU A 217 6.71 -15.46 -11.28
N GLN A 218 5.46 -15.36 -11.76
CA GLN A 218 4.71 -16.52 -12.25
C GLN A 218 5.38 -17.19 -13.45
N GLN A 219 5.92 -16.39 -14.39
CA GLN A 219 6.65 -16.91 -15.55
C GLN A 219 7.91 -17.68 -15.12
N GLN A 220 8.69 -17.12 -14.19
CA GLN A 220 9.91 -17.77 -13.70
C GLN A 220 9.60 -19.02 -12.86
N ALA A 221 8.56 -18.96 -12.02
CA ALA A 221 8.05 -20.14 -11.31
C ALA A 221 7.64 -21.26 -12.27
N ALA A 222 6.98 -20.94 -13.39
CA ALA A 222 6.60 -21.93 -14.40
C ALA A 222 7.83 -22.58 -15.06
N ILE A 223 8.87 -21.80 -15.37
CA ILE A 223 10.14 -22.32 -15.92
C ILE A 223 10.82 -23.24 -14.91
N GLY A 224 10.96 -22.79 -13.67
CA GLY A 224 11.57 -23.56 -12.58
C GLY A 224 10.84 -24.88 -12.31
N TYR A 225 9.51 -24.85 -12.35
CA TYR A 225 8.68 -26.05 -12.22
C TYR A 225 8.89 -27.03 -13.37
N GLN A 226 8.89 -26.55 -14.62
CA GLN A 226 9.13 -27.39 -15.79
C GLN A 226 10.53 -28.03 -15.75
N GLN A 227 11.51 -27.27 -15.31
CA GLN A 227 12.88 -27.74 -15.11
C GLN A 227 12.95 -28.86 -14.06
N LEU A 228 12.32 -28.68 -12.90
CA LEU A 228 12.23 -29.72 -11.86
C LEU A 228 11.61 -31.02 -12.42
N LEU A 229 10.49 -30.91 -13.13
CA LEU A 229 9.79 -32.09 -13.69
C LEU A 229 10.59 -32.79 -14.81
N SER A 230 11.52 -32.06 -15.45
CA SER A 230 12.39 -32.60 -16.48
C SER A 230 13.71 -33.17 -15.93
N ASP A 231 14.00 -32.94 -14.65
CA ASP A 231 15.19 -33.48 -13.99
C ASP A 231 15.09 -35.01 -13.90
N PRO A 232 16.08 -35.77 -14.41
CA PRO A 232 16.09 -37.24 -14.33
C PRO A 232 16.01 -37.81 -12.91
N GLN A 233 16.35 -37.02 -11.88
CA GLN A 233 16.22 -37.42 -10.47
C GLN A 233 14.80 -37.22 -9.93
N THR A 234 13.97 -36.42 -10.59
CA THR A 234 12.57 -36.19 -10.19
C THR A 234 11.68 -37.30 -10.73
N LYS A 235 11.25 -38.19 -9.84
CA LYS A 235 10.30 -39.26 -10.18
C LYS A 235 8.87 -38.81 -9.90
N VAL A 236 8.15 -38.41 -10.94
CA VAL A 236 6.72 -38.09 -10.84
C VAL A 236 5.92 -39.39 -10.76
N VAL A 237 5.10 -39.53 -9.71
CA VAL A 237 4.23 -40.69 -9.52
C VAL A 237 3.12 -40.66 -10.58
N SER A 238 2.92 -41.80 -11.26
CA SER A 238 1.91 -41.95 -12.31
C SER A 238 0.52 -41.50 -11.86
N SER A 239 -0.22 -40.85 -12.77
CA SER A 239 -1.60 -40.41 -12.55
C SER A 239 -2.58 -41.56 -12.26
N ASN A 240 -2.23 -42.80 -12.61
CA ASN A 240 -3.03 -43.99 -12.30
C ASN A 240 -2.89 -44.44 -10.83
N ASN A 241 -1.91 -43.90 -10.10
CA ASN A 241 -1.75 -44.16 -8.68
C ASN A 241 -2.85 -43.44 -7.88
N SER A 242 -3.47 -44.14 -6.92
CA SER A 242 -4.56 -43.60 -6.10
C SER A 242 -4.17 -42.35 -5.31
N ASN A 243 -2.93 -42.25 -4.83
CA ASN A 243 -2.41 -41.09 -4.12
C ASN A 243 -2.17 -39.90 -5.06
N ALA A 244 -1.65 -40.14 -6.26
CA ALA A 244 -1.48 -39.08 -7.27
C ALA A 244 -2.86 -38.53 -7.70
N ALA A 245 -3.83 -39.42 -7.91
CA ALA A 245 -5.22 -39.04 -8.17
C ALA A 245 -5.83 -38.25 -7.01
N MET A 246 -5.54 -38.61 -5.76
CA MET A 246 -5.97 -37.87 -4.57
C MET A 246 -5.40 -36.46 -4.52
N VAL A 247 -4.08 -36.29 -4.74
CA VAL A 247 -3.42 -34.97 -4.81
C VAL A 247 -4.07 -34.09 -5.87
N LYS A 248 -4.31 -34.65 -7.06
CA LYS A 248 -4.96 -33.92 -8.15
C LYS A 248 -6.38 -33.50 -7.78
N ARG A 249 -7.20 -34.41 -7.22
CA ARG A 249 -8.58 -34.11 -6.81
C ARG A 249 -8.64 -33.02 -5.74
N VAL A 250 -7.88 -33.16 -4.66
CA VAL A 250 -7.86 -32.19 -3.55
C VAL A 250 -7.40 -30.82 -4.07
N GLY A 251 -6.32 -30.80 -4.86
CA GLY A 251 -5.81 -29.57 -5.47
C GLY A 251 -6.83 -28.87 -6.35
N GLN A 252 -7.50 -29.61 -7.24
CA GLN A 252 -8.54 -29.07 -8.11
C GLN A 252 -9.71 -28.47 -7.32
N LYS A 253 -10.15 -29.13 -6.24
CA LYS A 253 -11.24 -28.61 -5.39
C LYS A 253 -10.84 -27.31 -4.69
N ILE A 254 -9.63 -27.24 -4.12
CA ILE A 254 -9.10 -26.02 -3.49
C ILE A 254 -8.97 -24.90 -4.52
N ALA A 255 -8.32 -25.16 -5.65
CA ALA A 255 -8.11 -24.15 -6.69
C ALA A 255 -9.43 -23.63 -7.26
N ALA A 256 -10.42 -24.48 -7.46
CA ALA A 256 -11.75 -24.07 -7.92
C ALA A 256 -12.44 -23.16 -6.89
N ALA A 257 -12.44 -23.54 -5.61
CA ALA A 257 -13.03 -22.75 -4.53
C ALA A 257 -12.36 -21.37 -4.39
N VAL A 258 -11.03 -21.33 -4.43
CA VAL A 258 -10.24 -20.10 -4.40
C VAL A 258 -10.50 -19.23 -5.62
N THR A 259 -10.51 -19.82 -6.81
CA THR A 259 -10.78 -19.09 -8.07
C THR A 259 -12.16 -18.43 -8.04
N GLN A 260 -13.16 -19.17 -7.56
CA GLN A 260 -14.51 -18.63 -7.36
C GLN A 260 -14.50 -17.46 -6.37
N TYR A 261 -13.87 -17.63 -5.20
CA TYR A 261 -13.78 -16.59 -4.18
C TYR A 261 -13.11 -15.32 -4.72
N MET A 262 -11.96 -15.46 -5.37
CA MET A 262 -11.18 -14.35 -5.93
C MET A 262 -11.99 -13.57 -6.96
N ASN A 263 -12.68 -14.25 -7.87
CA ASN A 263 -13.52 -13.61 -8.89
C ASN A 263 -14.71 -12.87 -8.26
N GLN A 264 -15.36 -13.46 -7.25
CA GLN A 264 -16.52 -12.86 -6.58
C GLN A 264 -16.17 -11.64 -5.73
N ASN A 265 -14.92 -11.52 -5.28
CA ASN A 265 -14.48 -10.46 -4.37
C ASN A 265 -13.55 -9.43 -5.03
N GLY A 266 -13.54 -9.34 -6.37
CA GLY A 266 -12.80 -8.31 -7.10
C GLY A 266 -11.29 -8.57 -7.26
N PHE A 267 -10.82 -9.77 -6.96
CA PHE A 267 -9.42 -10.18 -7.08
C PHE A 267 -9.12 -11.05 -8.31
N GLY A 268 -10.07 -11.23 -9.23
CA GLY A 268 -9.93 -12.10 -10.40
C GLY A 268 -8.71 -11.78 -11.29
N GLU A 269 -8.36 -10.50 -11.42
CA GLU A 269 -7.18 -10.07 -12.18
C GLU A 269 -5.86 -10.63 -11.62
N GLN A 270 -5.76 -10.85 -10.30
CA GLN A 270 -4.53 -11.38 -9.68
C GLN A 270 -4.25 -12.84 -10.09
N ILE A 271 -5.31 -13.58 -10.41
CA ILE A 271 -5.23 -15.01 -10.74
C ILE A 271 -5.48 -15.31 -12.22
N LYS A 272 -5.66 -14.30 -13.07
CA LYS A 272 -6.02 -14.48 -14.49
C LYS A 272 -5.05 -15.36 -15.28
N ASN A 273 -3.78 -15.36 -14.89
CA ASN A 273 -2.71 -16.11 -15.56
C ASN A 273 -2.33 -17.40 -14.82
N TYR A 274 -3.03 -17.76 -13.74
CA TYR A 274 -2.72 -18.96 -12.99
C TYR A 274 -3.04 -20.21 -13.83
N LYS A 275 -2.08 -21.12 -13.88
CA LYS A 275 -2.19 -22.40 -14.58
C LYS A 275 -1.91 -23.49 -13.57
N TRP A 276 -2.96 -23.94 -12.90
CA TRP A 276 -2.84 -24.91 -11.82
C TRP A 276 -2.31 -26.26 -12.30
N GLU A 277 -1.23 -26.73 -11.68
CA GLU A 277 -0.61 -28.02 -11.93
C GLU A 277 -0.35 -28.74 -10.61
N TYR A 278 -0.59 -30.05 -10.58
CA TYR A 278 -0.53 -30.85 -9.35
C TYR A 278 0.26 -32.12 -9.64
N ASN A 279 1.43 -32.26 -9.03
CA ASN A 279 2.27 -33.44 -9.19
C ASN A 279 2.61 -34.05 -7.84
N LEU A 280 2.49 -35.38 -7.75
CA LEU A 280 3.02 -36.17 -6.63
C LEU A 280 4.41 -36.64 -7.02
N ILE A 281 5.42 -36.27 -6.25
CA ILE A 281 6.83 -36.63 -6.48
C ILE A 281 7.24 -37.71 -5.47
N GLU A 282 7.88 -38.76 -5.97
CA GLU A 282 8.41 -39.83 -5.12
C GLU A 282 9.61 -39.32 -4.33
N SER A 283 9.40 -39.06 -3.04
CA SER A 283 10.45 -38.64 -2.12
C SER A 283 10.05 -39.00 -0.68
N LYS A 284 11.02 -39.48 0.11
CA LYS A 284 10.81 -39.77 1.54
C LYS A 284 10.70 -38.50 2.39
N GLU A 285 11.04 -37.35 1.83
CA GLU A 285 10.91 -36.07 2.53
C GLU A 285 9.44 -35.74 2.79
N ILE A 286 9.14 -35.34 4.02
CA ILE A 286 7.83 -34.80 4.41
C ILE A 286 7.80 -33.36 3.91
N ASN A 287 7.23 -33.13 2.72
CA ASN A 287 7.14 -31.81 2.12
C ASN A 287 5.99 -31.66 1.11
N ALA A 288 5.57 -30.42 0.90
CA ALA A 288 4.72 -29.95 -0.17
C ALA A 288 4.97 -28.44 -0.37
N TRP A 289 4.72 -27.92 -1.57
CA TRP A 289 4.86 -26.49 -1.83
C TRP A 289 3.99 -26.05 -3.01
N CYS A 290 3.64 -24.76 -3.04
CA CYS A 290 3.01 -24.11 -4.19
C CYS A 290 3.81 -22.88 -4.62
N MET A 291 4.27 -22.87 -5.88
CA MET A 291 4.90 -21.70 -6.48
C MET A 291 3.84 -20.72 -7.03
N PRO A 292 4.21 -19.43 -7.22
CA PRO A 292 3.36 -18.47 -7.92
C PRO A 292 2.83 -19.01 -9.24
N GLY A 293 1.55 -18.73 -9.55
CA GLY A 293 0.91 -19.20 -10.78
C GLY A 293 0.32 -20.60 -10.69
N GLY A 294 0.34 -21.22 -9.50
CA GLY A 294 -0.40 -22.44 -9.20
C GLY A 294 0.36 -23.74 -9.48
N LYS A 295 1.69 -23.73 -9.37
CA LYS A 295 2.51 -24.94 -9.57
C LYS A 295 2.70 -25.64 -8.24
N ILE A 296 2.03 -26.78 -8.06
CA ILE A 296 2.02 -27.51 -6.78
C ILE A 296 2.79 -28.80 -6.92
N ALA A 297 3.68 -29.07 -5.96
CA ALA A 297 4.25 -30.39 -5.79
C ALA A 297 4.01 -30.90 -4.36
N VAL A 298 3.66 -32.17 -4.27
CA VAL A 298 3.48 -32.90 -3.01
C VAL A 298 4.45 -34.07 -3.01
N TYR A 299 5.13 -34.34 -1.91
CA TYR A 299 6.06 -35.47 -1.82
C TYR A 299 5.40 -36.66 -1.14
N THR A 300 5.68 -37.88 -1.60
CA THR A 300 5.06 -39.10 -1.04
C THR A 300 5.27 -39.25 0.48
N GLY A 301 6.37 -38.71 1.02
CA GLY A 301 6.67 -38.70 2.45
C GLY A 301 5.67 -37.94 3.33
N ILE A 302 4.89 -36.98 2.81
CA ILE A 302 3.90 -36.26 3.62
C ILE A 302 2.59 -37.04 3.80
N LEU A 303 2.28 -37.99 2.91
CA LEU A 303 0.99 -38.69 2.88
C LEU A 303 0.66 -39.48 4.16
N PRO A 304 1.62 -40.16 4.83
CA PRO A 304 1.36 -40.79 6.12
C PRO A 304 0.96 -39.78 7.22
N VAL A 305 1.44 -38.54 7.13
CA VAL A 305 1.09 -37.46 8.05
C VAL A 305 -0.29 -36.88 7.72
N THR A 306 -0.63 -36.75 6.44
CA THR A 306 -1.97 -36.28 6.04
C THR A 306 -3.06 -37.28 6.42
N LYS A 307 -2.76 -38.60 6.38
CA LYS A 307 -3.68 -39.73 6.60
C LYS A 307 -4.80 -39.88 5.57
N ASP A 308 -5.49 -38.80 5.24
CA ASP A 308 -6.65 -38.78 4.35
C ASP A 308 -6.70 -37.50 3.49
N GLU A 309 -7.76 -37.36 2.69
CA GLU A 309 -7.99 -36.19 1.85
C GLU A 309 -8.13 -34.89 2.65
N ALA A 310 -8.71 -34.92 3.84
CA ALA A 310 -8.93 -33.70 4.64
C ALA A 310 -7.62 -33.19 5.26
N GLY A 311 -6.74 -34.10 5.68
CA GLY A 311 -5.38 -33.75 6.07
C GLY A 311 -4.57 -33.21 4.89
N LEU A 312 -4.74 -33.78 3.69
CA LEU A 312 -4.06 -33.24 2.49
C LEU A 312 -4.62 -31.87 2.10
N ALA A 313 -5.93 -31.65 2.26
CA ALA A 313 -6.57 -30.36 2.02
C ALA A 313 -6.05 -29.28 2.98
N THR A 314 -5.67 -29.64 4.20
CA THR A 314 -5.00 -28.71 5.14
C THR A 314 -3.68 -28.21 4.56
N VAL A 315 -2.84 -29.12 4.06
CA VAL A 315 -1.56 -28.78 3.43
C VAL A 315 -1.77 -27.96 2.17
N MET A 316 -2.63 -28.43 1.25
CA MET A 316 -2.85 -27.75 -0.02
C MET A 316 -3.51 -26.38 0.17
N GLY A 317 -4.42 -26.24 1.13
CA GLY A 317 -5.01 -24.95 1.50
C GLY A 317 -3.96 -23.94 1.95
N HIS A 318 -3.03 -24.36 2.82
CA HIS A 318 -1.91 -23.54 3.29
C HIS A 318 -0.97 -23.13 2.14
N GLU A 319 -0.54 -24.09 1.31
CA GLU A 319 0.35 -23.81 0.18
C GLU A 319 -0.29 -22.87 -0.85
N VAL A 320 -1.56 -23.12 -1.19
CA VAL A 320 -2.32 -22.24 -2.09
C VAL A 320 -2.47 -20.85 -1.48
N ALA A 321 -2.65 -20.74 -0.16
CA ALA A 321 -2.73 -19.46 0.52
C ALA A 321 -1.46 -18.61 0.36
N HIS A 322 -0.26 -19.19 0.42
CA HIS A 322 0.97 -18.45 0.12
C HIS A 322 0.99 -17.87 -1.30
N ALA A 323 0.53 -18.64 -2.29
CA ALA A 323 0.44 -18.21 -3.67
C ALA A 323 -0.57 -17.06 -3.83
N ILE A 324 -1.76 -17.21 -3.25
CA ILE A 324 -2.86 -16.24 -3.36
C ILE A 324 -2.58 -14.96 -2.56
N ALA A 325 -1.96 -15.06 -1.39
CA ALA A 325 -1.48 -13.90 -0.63
C ALA A 325 -0.23 -13.26 -1.26
N GLN A 326 0.34 -13.89 -2.29
CA GLN A 326 1.52 -13.44 -3.03
C GLN A 326 2.72 -13.19 -2.10
N HIS A 327 2.89 -14.07 -1.10
CA HIS A 327 3.94 -13.95 -0.08
C HIS A 327 5.35 -13.97 -0.68
N SER A 328 5.58 -14.73 -1.76
CA SER A 328 6.86 -14.71 -2.48
C SER A 328 7.15 -13.34 -3.10
N ALA A 329 6.15 -12.69 -3.69
CA ALA A 329 6.30 -11.38 -4.31
C ALA A 329 6.51 -10.27 -3.27
N GLU A 330 5.80 -10.37 -2.14
CA GLU A 330 6.02 -9.49 -1.00
C GLU A 330 7.43 -9.63 -0.44
N ARG A 331 7.92 -10.86 -0.29
CA ARG A 331 9.29 -11.12 0.21
C ARG A 331 10.35 -10.60 -0.75
N ALA A 332 10.18 -10.82 -2.05
CA ALA A 332 11.05 -10.26 -3.08
C ALA A 332 11.04 -8.72 -3.05
N SER A 333 9.86 -8.11 -2.85
CA SER A 333 9.72 -6.66 -2.71
C SER A 333 10.43 -6.12 -1.47
N GLN A 334 10.31 -6.81 -0.33
CA GLN A 334 11.02 -6.44 0.91
C GLN A 334 12.54 -6.48 0.73
N MET A 335 13.06 -7.50 0.03
CA MET A 335 14.48 -7.61 -0.27
C MET A 335 14.95 -6.51 -1.21
N GLN A 336 14.20 -6.21 -2.27
CA GLN A 336 14.51 -5.12 -3.18
C GLN A 336 14.51 -3.77 -2.45
N ALA A 337 13.53 -3.52 -1.59
CA ALA A 337 13.47 -2.33 -0.75
C ALA A 337 14.67 -2.23 0.19
N ALA A 338 15.06 -3.32 0.84
CA ALA A 338 16.23 -3.36 1.73
C ALA A 338 17.54 -3.09 0.97
N GLN A 339 17.68 -3.58 -0.26
CA GLN A 339 18.83 -3.29 -1.12
C GLN A 339 18.89 -1.84 -1.56
N VAL A 340 17.77 -1.25 -1.98
CA VAL A 340 17.69 0.18 -2.33
C VAL A 340 17.94 1.06 -1.11
N GLY A 341 17.37 0.69 0.04
CA GLY A 341 17.64 1.34 1.33
C GLY A 341 19.12 1.28 1.72
N GLY A 342 19.79 0.15 1.45
CA GLY A 342 21.23 0.00 1.62
C GLY A 342 22.06 0.76 0.58
N ALA A 343 21.57 0.91 -0.65
CA ALA A 343 22.26 1.63 -1.73
C ALA A 343 22.24 3.16 -1.53
N LEU A 344 21.26 3.70 -0.79
CA LEU A 344 21.29 5.09 -0.33
C LEU A 344 22.41 5.34 0.71
N VAL A 345 22.98 4.28 1.29
CA VAL A 345 24.16 4.32 2.18
C VAL A 345 25.45 3.96 1.43
N GLY A 346 25.37 3.36 0.24
CA GLY A 346 26.53 3.00 -0.59
C GLY A 346 26.18 2.88 -2.08
N ALA A 347 26.80 3.72 -2.90
CA ALA A 347 26.60 3.92 -4.34
C ALA A 347 26.03 2.71 -5.15
N ALA A 348 24.97 3.00 -5.90
CA ALA A 348 24.44 2.33 -7.10
C ALA A 348 24.71 0.81 -7.28
N SER A 349 23.64 0.01 -7.22
CA SER A 349 23.65 -1.36 -7.76
C SER A 349 22.43 -1.59 -8.64
N SER A 350 22.71 -2.01 -9.87
CA SER A 350 21.78 -2.27 -10.97
C SER A 350 21.09 -3.64 -10.86
N ASN A 351 20.03 -3.79 -11.67
CA ASN A 351 19.05 -4.88 -11.80
C ASN A 351 19.53 -6.36 -11.85
N SER A 352 20.79 -6.72 -11.58
CA SER A 352 21.28 -8.11 -11.70
C SER A 352 20.85 -9.03 -10.55
N LYS A 353 20.68 -8.52 -9.32
CA LYS A 353 20.46 -9.37 -8.14
C LYS A 353 19.04 -9.93 -7.99
N TYR A 354 18.05 -9.32 -8.64
CA TYR A 354 16.65 -9.79 -8.61
C TYR A 354 16.47 -11.07 -9.43
N ALA A 355 17.01 -11.12 -10.65
CA ALA A 355 16.99 -12.31 -11.49
C ALA A 355 17.74 -13.47 -10.84
N ASP A 356 18.88 -13.20 -10.20
CA ASP A 356 19.65 -14.19 -9.45
C ASP A 356 18.86 -14.77 -8.27
N TYR A 357 18.12 -13.93 -7.53
CA TYR A 357 17.27 -14.40 -6.43
C TYR A 357 16.15 -15.33 -6.91
N ILE A 358 15.48 -14.99 -8.02
CA ILE A 358 14.40 -15.82 -8.54
C ILE A 358 14.94 -17.13 -9.11
N ASN A 359 16.07 -17.08 -9.82
CA ASN A 359 16.76 -18.29 -10.30
C ASN A 359 17.23 -19.17 -9.14
N GLN A 360 17.70 -18.58 -8.04
CA GLN A 360 18.07 -19.33 -6.84
C GLN A 360 16.86 -19.90 -6.09
N ALA A 361 15.72 -19.19 -6.11
CA ALA A 361 14.50 -19.60 -5.43
C ALA A 361 13.76 -20.72 -6.16
N TYR A 362 13.80 -20.71 -7.50
CA TYR A 362 12.97 -21.59 -8.34
C TYR A 362 13.76 -22.44 -9.36
N GLY A 363 15.09 -22.33 -9.48
CA GLY A 363 15.90 -23.10 -10.43
C GLY A 363 16.37 -24.47 -9.91
N ILE A 364 16.87 -25.33 -10.82
CA ILE A 364 17.43 -26.66 -10.49
C ILE A 364 18.66 -26.51 -9.58
N GLY A 365 18.68 -27.20 -8.44
CA GLY A 365 19.74 -27.13 -7.44
C GLY A 365 19.56 -25.99 -6.42
N GLY A 366 18.64 -25.07 -6.68
CA GLY A 366 18.06 -24.18 -5.68
C GLY A 366 17.23 -25.03 -4.73
N GLN A 367 17.84 -25.46 -3.64
CA GLN A 367 17.13 -25.99 -2.49
C GLN A 367 15.99 -24.98 -2.20
N LEU A 368 14.71 -25.41 -2.18
CA LEU A 368 13.50 -24.58 -1.95
C LEU A 368 13.53 -23.75 -0.63
N THR A 369 14.68 -23.73 0.03
CA THR A 369 15.19 -22.93 1.14
C THR A 369 14.78 -21.45 1.13
N ILE A 370 14.37 -20.88 -0.01
CA ILE A 370 14.01 -19.46 -0.13
C ILE A 370 12.53 -19.16 0.16
N LEU A 371 11.64 -20.16 0.27
CA LEU A 371 10.25 -19.96 0.70
C LEU A 371 10.10 -19.86 2.22
N LYS A 372 11.16 -19.47 2.96
CA LYS A 372 11.03 -19.19 4.40
C LYS A 372 10.28 -17.88 4.58
N TYR A 373 9.00 -17.99 4.86
CA TYR A 373 8.16 -16.84 5.13
C TYR A 373 8.29 -16.37 6.58
N GLY A 374 7.95 -15.11 6.81
CA GLY A 374 7.91 -14.57 8.17
C GLY A 374 6.77 -15.20 8.97
N ARG A 375 6.88 -15.24 10.30
CA ARG A 375 5.83 -15.77 11.19
C ARG A 375 4.42 -15.25 10.87
N ASN A 376 4.29 -13.97 10.55
CA ASN A 376 3.00 -13.37 10.21
C ASN A 376 2.41 -13.91 8.89
N GLN A 377 3.25 -14.20 7.90
CA GLN A 377 2.82 -14.76 6.61
C GLN A 377 2.40 -16.23 6.77
N GLU A 378 3.08 -16.99 7.64
CA GLU A 378 2.68 -18.36 7.99
C GLU A 378 1.31 -18.40 8.68
N LEU A 379 1.08 -17.53 9.67
CA LEU A 379 -0.21 -17.43 10.36
C LEU A 379 -1.33 -16.95 9.42
N GLU A 380 -1.01 -16.04 8.50
CA GLU A 380 -1.95 -15.60 7.47
C GLU A 380 -2.30 -16.74 6.49
N ALA A 381 -1.29 -17.51 6.07
CA ALA A 381 -1.49 -18.67 5.21
C ALA A 381 -2.30 -19.77 5.89
N ASP A 382 -2.11 -19.99 7.20
CA ASP A 382 -2.97 -20.89 7.98
C ASP A 382 -4.42 -20.44 7.99
N LYS A 383 -4.68 -19.17 8.32
CA LYS A 383 -6.03 -18.61 8.37
C LYS A 383 -6.74 -18.68 7.01
N MET A 384 -6.05 -18.30 5.94
CA MET A 384 -6.56 -18.38 4.58
C MET A 384 -6.75 -19.83 4.15
N GLY A 385 -5.79 -20.71 4.44
CA GLY A 385 -5.82 -22.12 4.09
C GLY A 385 -6.98 -22.86 4.73
N LEU A 386 -7.28 -22.60 6.00
CA LEU A 386 -8.47 -23.12 6.69
C LEU A 386 -9.76 -22.69 5.99
N SER A 387 -9.82 -21.43 5.56
CA SER A 387 -10.98 -20.90 4.84
C SER A 387 -11.11 -21.52 3.44
N PHE A 388 -10.00 -21.71 2.73
CA PHE A 388 -9.98 -22.32 1.40
C PHE A 388 -10.35 -23.80 1.43
N MET A 389 -9.86 -24.57 2.41
CA MET A 389 -10.29 -25.95 2.58
C MET A 389 -11.79 -26.05 2.93
N ALA A 390 -12.29 -25.13 3.76
CA ALA A 390 -13.72 -25.04 4.09
C ALA A 390 -14.57 -24.74 2.85
N MET A 391 -14.17 -23.75 2.04
CA MET A 391 -14.84 -23.42 0.76
C MET A 391 -14.83 -24.60 -0.23
N ALA A 392 -13.78 -25.43 -0.20
CA ALA A 392 -13.67 -26.64 -1.01
C ALA A 392 -14.45 -27.85 -0.46
N GLY A 393 -15.18 -27.66 0.65
CA GLY A 393 -16.02 -28.69 1.28
C GLY A 393 -15.26 -29.67 2.17
N TYR A 394 -14.05 -29.31 2.63
CA TYR A 394 -13.33 -30.07 3.66
C TYR A 394 -13.51 -29.43 5.03
N ASN A 395 -13.81 -30.22 6.06
CA ASN A 395 -14.03 -29.70 7.41
C ASN A 395 -12.72 -29.10 7.98
N PRO A 396 -12.63 -27.78 8.21
CA PRO A 396 -11.38 -27.15 8.65
C PRO A 396 -10.94 -27.61 10.04
N SER A 397 -11.85 -28.16 10.86
CA SER A 397 -11.52 -28.69 12.20
C SER A 397 -10.51 -29.86 12.15
N THR A 398 -10.39 -30.56 11.02
CA THR A 398 -9.43 -31.66 10.87
C THR A 398 -7.97 -31.17 10.81
N ALA A 399 -7.75 -29.89 10.55
CA ALA A 399 -6.42 -29.29 10.47
C ALA A 399 -5.65 -29.42 11.80
N VAL A 400 -6.34 -29.34 12.94
CA VAL A 400 -5.71 -29.48 14.28
C VAL A 400 -5.00 -30.83 14.38
N GLY A 401 -5.71 -31.92 14.03
CA GLY A 401 -5.13 -33.26 14.07
C GLY A 401 -4.00 -33.46 13.07
N PHE A 402 -3.98 -32.77 11.94
CA PHE A 402 -2.85 -32.77 11.02
C PHE A 402 -1.60 -32.14 11.66
N TRP A 403 -1.75 -30.95 12.27
CA TRP A 403 -0.64 -30.25 12.90
C TRP A 403 -0.08 -30.97 14.13
N GLU A 404 -0.93 -31.65 14.90
CA GLU A 404 -0.48 -32.55 15.98
C GLU A 404 0.40 -33.68 15.44
N ARG A 405 0.01 -34.31 14.32
CA ARG A 405 0.83 -35.36 13.67
C ARG A 405 2.12 -34.81 13.09
N MET A 406 2.11 -33.60 12.54
CA MET A 406 3.31 -32.93 12.05
C MET A 406 4.30 -32.64 13.20
N ALA A 407 3.80 -32.18 14.35
CA ALA A 407 4.60 -31.98 15.54
C ALA A 407 5.21 -33.30 16.05
N GLN A 408 4.43 -34.39 16.07
CA GLN A 408 4.90 -35.73 16.45
C GLN A 408 5.95 -36.28 15.47
N ALA A 409 5.78 -36.06 14.16
CA ALA A 409 6.78 -36.42 13.15
C ALA A 409 8.12 -35.69 13.32
N SER A 410 8.16 -34.68 14.19
CA SER A 410 9.32 -33.83 14.46
C SER A 410 9.93 -34.08 15.84
N SER A 411 9.19 -34.66 16.78
CA SER A 411 9.67 -34.96 18.12
C SER A 411 10.68 -36.11 18.08
N GLY A 412 11.96 -35.81 18.37
CA GLY A 412 13.04 -36.80 18.46
C GLY A 412 14.00 -36.85 17.25
N SER A 413 13.77 -36.05 16.20
CA SER A 413 14.69 -35.95 15.06
C SER A 413 15.65 -34.77 15.20
N GLN A 414 16.97 -35.01 15.04
CA GLN A 414 17.99 -33.94 15.01
C GLN A 414 17.82 -32.97 13.83
N LYS A 415 17.13 -33.40 12.76
CA LYS A 415 16.78 -32.59 11.61
C LYS A 415 15.24 -32.60 11.48
N PRO A 416 14.55 -31.47 11.72
CA PRO A 416 13.10 -31.42 11.58
C PRO A 416 12.70 -31.71 10.12
N PRO A 417 11.44 -32.14 9.87
CA PRO A 417 10.89 -32.30 8.53
C PRO A 417 11.20 -31.12 7.60
N ALA A 418 11.41 -31.38 6.31
CA ALA A 418 11.68 -30.34 5.32
C ALA A 418 10.56 -29.29 5.30
N PHE A 419 9.31 -29.74 5.39
CA PHE A 419 8.15 -28.87 5.54
C PHE A 419 8.25 -27.92 6.76
N LEU A 420 8.70 -28.39 7.92
CA LEU A 420 8.88 -27.52 9.09
C LEU A 420 10.10 -26.61 9.00
N SER A 421 11.08 -26.96 8.17
CA SER A 421 12.24 -26.12 7.91
C SER A 421 11.87 -24.91 7.04
N THR A 422 10.88 -25.06 6.15
CA THR A 422 10.31 -23.97 5.35
C THR A 422 9.12 -23.28 6.04
N HIS A 423 8.35 -24.02 6.85
CA HIS A 423 7.15 -23.58 7.59
C HIS A 423 7.25 -23.91 9.09
N PRO A 424 8.01 -23.13 9.89
CA PRO A 424 8.20 -23.42 11.31
C PRO A 424 6.87 -23.52 12.07
N THR A 425 6.71 -24.56 12.89
CA THR A 425 5.60 -24.65 13.86
C THR A 425 6.13 -24.31 15.24
N ASP A 426 5.49 -23.37 15.92
CA ASP A 426 5.61 -23.21 17.37
C ASP A 426 4.30 -23.74 18.02
N GLN A 427 4.33 -24.06 19.31
CA GLN A 427 3.12 -24.47 20.04
C GLN A 427 1.98 -23.43 19.94
N SER A 428 2.31 -22.17 19.60
CA SER A 428 1.33 -21.10 19.41
C SER A 428 0.50 -21.24 18.13
N ARG A 429 0.99 -21.99 17.13
CA ARG A 429 0.34 -22.16 15.83
C ARG A 429 -0.93 -23.01 15.90
N ILE A 430 -0.93 -24.12 16.64
CA ILE A 430 -2.16 -24.92 16.89
C ILE A 430 -3.20 -24.06 17.62
N ALA A 431 -2.79 -23.29 18.62
CA ALA A 431 -3.67 -22.39 19.35
C ALA A 431 -4.20 -21.24 18.46
N GLN A 432 -3.44 -20.78 17.47
CA GLN A 432 -3.90 -19.80 16.48
C GLN A 432 -4.91 -20.43 15.52
N ILE A 433 -4.63 -21.62 15.00
CA ILE A 433 -5.58 -22.38 14.16
C ILE A 433 -6.91 -22.57 14.88
N GLN A 434 -6.88 -23.00 16.15
CA GLN A 434 -8.09 -23.13 16.96
C GLN A 434 -8.87 -21.81 17.09
N ARG A 435 -8.18 -20.67 17.17
CA ARG A 435 -8.81 -19.34 17.19
C ARG A 435 -9.38 -18.91 15.84
N ASP A 436 -8.79 -19.36 14.73
CA ASP A 436 -9.25 -19.04 13.37
C ASP A 436 -10.35 -19.98 12.85
N LEU A 437 -10.51 -21.17 13.46
CA LEU A 437 -11.53 -22.15 13.09
C LEU A 437 -12.95 -21.58 13.01
N PRO A 438 -13.46 -20.78 13.98
CA PRO A 438 -14.81 -20.22 13.89
C PRO A 438 -15.05 -19.39 12.64
N GLU A 439 -14.03 -18.68 12.14
CA GLU A 439 -14.12 -17.90 10.90
C GLU A 439 -14.17 -18.82 9.68
N ALA A 440 -13.25 -19.78 9.60
CA ALA A 440 -13.20 -20.74 8.50
C ALA A 440 -14.48 -21.58 8.40
N MET A 441 -15.08 -21.95 9.54
CA MET A 441 -16.33 -22.70 9.61
C MET A 441 -17.52 -21.98 8.96
N LYS A 442 -17.48 -20.65 8.81
CA LYS A 442 -18.52 -19.89 8.09
C LYS A 442 -18.59 -20.27 6.60
N TYR A 443 -17.48 -20.72 6.04
CA TYR A 443 -17.39 -21.13 4.64
C TYR A 443 -17.69 -22.62 4.42
N TYR A 444 -17.69 -23.42 5.49
CA TYR A 444 -17.90 -24.86 5.39
C TYR A 444 -19.39 -25.18 5.21
N LYS A 445 -19.74 -25.74 4.06
CA LYS A 445 -21.09 -26.26 3.77
C LYS A 445 -21.03 -27.79 3.82
N LYS A 446 -21.89 -28.38 4.65
CA LYS A 446 -22.02 -29.84 4.82
C LYS A 446 -22.53 -30.52 3.57
#